data_AF-A0A3P6S2U5-F1
#
_entry.id   AF-A0A3P6S2U5-F1
#
_cell.length_a   1.000
_cell.length_b   1.000
_cell.length_c   1.000
_cell.angle_alpha   90.00
_cell.angle_beta   90.00
_cell.angle_gamma   90.00
#
_symmetry.space_group_name_H-M   'P 1'
#
loop_
_entity.id
_entity.type
_entity.pdbx_description
1 polymer ?
#
loop_
_entity_poly.entity_id
_entity_poly.type
_entity_poly.pdbx_seq_one_letter_code
_entity_poly.pdbx_strand_id
1 'polypeptide(L)'
;MRKSFLQSFPVQITGIQSTGQRIIVTDSQESVHFVRYRKSENQLVIFCDDTTPRYVTTCCVLDYNTVAVGDKFGSISIVSF
;
A
#
# COMPACT_ATOMS: atom_id res chain seq x y z
N MET A 1 -10.92 3.87 19.67
CA MET A 1 -9.63 3.88 20.42
C MET A 1 -8.50 3.62 19.44
N ARG A 2 -7.46 4.47 19.40
CA ARG A 2 -6.28 4.31 18.52
C ARG A 2 -5.30 3.31 19.14
N LYS A 3 -4.93 2.24 18.43
CA LYS A 3 -4.00 1.20 18.93
C LYS A 3 -2.58 1.39 18.38
N SER A 4 -2.45 1.61 17.09
CA SER A 4 -1.18 1.89 16.41
C SER A 4 -1.36 3.08 15.46
N PHE A 5 -0.27 3.67 15.00
CA PHE A 5 -0.27 4.79 14.06
C PHE A 5 1.06 4.85 13.30
N LEU A 6 1.01 5.27 12.04
CA LEU A 6 2.16 5.48 11.17
C LEU A 6 1.90 6.72 10.30
N GLN A 7 2.86 7.66 10.26
CA GLN A 7 2.73 8.93 9.55
C GLN A 7 3.60 9.01 8.27
N SER A 8 4.38 7.96 7.96
CA SER A 8 5.41 7.99 6.91
C SER A 8 4.87 7.81 5.49
N PHE A 9 3.61 8.15 5.21
CA PHE A 9 3.07 8.11 3.86
C PHE A 9 3.29 9.47 3.18
N PRO A 10 3.77 9.52 1.92
CA PRO A 10 4.32 10.75 1.37
C PRO A 10 3.29 11.84 1.06
N VAL A 11 2.11 11.48 0.51
CA VAL A 11 1.15 12.46 0.02
C VAL A 11 -0.23 12.26 0.64
N GLN A 12 -0.99 11.29 0.16
CA GLN A 12 -2.36 11.08 0.57
C GLN A 12 -2.76 9.63 0.29
N ILE A 13 -3.21 8.95 1.34
CA ILE A 13 -3.76 7.60 1.25
C ILE A 13 -5.07 7.63 0.44
N THR A 14 -5.12 6.87 -0.64
CA THR A 14 -6.33 6.72 -1.48
C THR A 14 -7.09 5.42 -1.20
N GLY A 15 -6.42 4.43 -0.60
CA GLY A 15 -6.99 3.10 -0.39
C GLY A 15 -6.15 2.25 0.54
N ILE A 16 -6.81 1.32 1.22
CA ILE A 16 -6.18 0.35 2.12
C ILE A 16 -6.81 -1.02 1.87
N GLN A 17 -5.98 -2.01 1.56
CA GLN A 17 -6.37 -3.41 1.50
C GLN A 17 -5.53 -4.23 2.47
N SER A 18 -6.03 -5.39 2.90
CA SER A 18 -5.29 -6.27 3.82
C SER A 18 -5.38 -7.72 3.38
N THR A 19 -4.29 -8.44 3.57
CA THR A 19 -4.18 -9.87 3.26
C THR A 19 -3.25 -10.52 4.28
N GLY A 20 -3.83 -11.30 5.20
CA GLY A 20 -3.10 -11.91 6.30
C GLY A 20 -2.40 -10.87 7.19
N GLN A 21 -1.07 -10.92 7.25
CA GLN A 21 -0.23 -10.02 8.05
C GLN A 21 0.25 -8.77 7.27
N ARG A 22 -0.26 -8.57 6.06
CA ARG A 22 0.14 -7.49 5.15
C ARG A 22 -1.01 -6.53 4.94
N ILE A 23 -0.66 -5.25 4.91
CA ILE A 23 -1.54 -4.14 4.62
C ILE A 23 -0.95 -3.44 3.40
N ILE A 24 -1.75 -3.31 2.35
CA ILE A 24 -1.40 -2.61 1.13
C ILE A 24 -2.02 -1.23 1.26
N VAL A 25 -1.20 -0.19 1.15
CA VAL A 25 -1.65 1.20 1.21
C VAL A 25 -1.34 1.84 -0.13
N THR A 26 -2.36 2.40 -0.78
CA THR A 26 -2.19 3.14 -2.03
C THR A 26 -2.06 4.63 -1.73
N ASP A 27 -1.11 5.28 -2.39
CA ASP A 27 -0.91 6.73 -2.34
C ASP A 27 -1.38 7.37 -3.66
N SER A 28 -1.89 8.60 -3.55
CA SER A 28 -2.38 9.39 -4.69
C SER A 28 -1.34 9.72 -5.76
N GLN A 29 -0.03 9.66 -5.46
CA GLN A 29 1.07 9.98 -6.39
C GLN A 29 2.25 9.00 -6.27
N GLU A 30 2.47 8.41 -5.09
CA GLU A 30 3.61 7.54 -4.79
C GLU A 30 3.28 6.03 -4.87
N SER A 31 2.35 5.66 -5.74
CA SER A 31 2.02 4.25 -6.04
C SER A 31 1.54 3.45 -4.80
N VAL A 32 2.18 2.33 -4.49
CA VAL A 32 1.76 1.39 -3.45
C VAL A 32 2.86 1.17 -2.42
N HIS A 33 2.46 1.11 -1.15
CA HIS A 33 3.33 0.81 -0.02
C HIS A 33 2.85 -0.47 0.68
N PHE A 34 3.79 -1.38 0.93
CA PHE A 34 3.55 -2.61 1.66
C PHE A 34 3.92 -2.44 3.13
N VAL A 35 2.91 -2.63 3.98
CA VAL A 35 2.99 -2.43 5.43
C VAL A 35 2.78 -3.75 6.14
N ARG A 36 3.56 -4.01 7.19
CA ARG A 36 3.37 -5.13 8.11
C ARG A 36 2.96 -4.59 9.48
N TYR A 37 1.94 -5.20 10.08
CA TYR A 37 1.59 -4.97 11.48
C TYR A 37 2.34 -5.96 12.38
N ARG A 38 3.26 -5.47 13.19
CA ARG A 38 4.00 -6.25 14.18
C ARG A 38 3.22 -6.28 15.48
N LYS A 39 2.53 -7.40 15.74
CA LYS A 39 1.65 -7.55 16.90
C LYS A 39 2.37 -7.44 18.25
N SER A 40 3.61 -7.93 18.37
CA SER A 40 4.41 -7.86 19.60
C SER A 40 4.73 -6.42 20.01
N GLU A 41 5.05 -5.58 19.03
CA GLU A 41 5.42 -4.16 19.21
C GLU A 41 4.21 -3.23 19.06
N ASN A 42 3.06 -3.77 18.63
CA ASN A 42 1.87 -3.01 18.24
C ASN A 42 2.21 -1.86 17.26
N GLN A 43 3.08 -2.14 16.29
CA GLN A 43 3.63 -1.16 15.37
C GLN A 43 3.30 -1.51 13.91
N LEU A 44 3.09 -0.48 13.09
CA LEU A 44 3.01 -0.59 11.63
C LEU A 44 4.36 -0.22 11.04
N VAL A 45 4.87 -1.04 10.13
CA VAL A 45 6.19 -0.85 9.50
C VAL A 45 6.02 -0.98 7.99
N ILE A 46 6.38 0.06 7.23
CA ILE A 46 6.56 -0.06 5.77
C ILE A 46 7.83 -0.88 5.56
N PHE A 47 7.72 -1.96 4.79
CA PHE A 47 8.86 -2.82 4.50
C PHE A 47 9.22 -2.84 3.00
N CYS A 48 8.32 -2.36 2.13
CA CYS A 48 8.56 -2.19 0.71
C CYS A 48 7.63 -1.12 0.13
N ASP A 49 8.11 -0.43 -0.90
CA ASP A 49 7.45 0.60 -1.68
C ASP A 49 7.75 0.41 -3.19
N ASP A 50 6.82 0.82 -4.05
CA ASP A 50 7.06 0.88 -5.49
C ASP A 50 7.88 2.12 -5.84
N THR A 51 8.93 1.94 -6.64
CA THR A 51 9.86 3.02 -7.04
C THR A 51 9.32 3.88 -8.18
N THR A 52 8.24 3.44 -8.84
CA THR A 52 7.60 4.19 -9.92
C THR A 52 6.43 5.01 -9.38
N PRO A 53 6.42 6.35 -9.54
CA PRO A 53 5.27 7.15 -9.13
C PRO A 53 4.05 6.79 -9.99
N ARG A 54 2.93 6.50 -9.33
CA ARG A 54 1.65 6.16 -9.97
C ARG A 54 0.53 6.92 -9.26
N TYR A 55 -0.33 7.54 -10.05
CA TYR A 55 -1.47 8.28 -9.52
C TYR A 55 -2.64 7.34 -9.26
N VAL A 56 -2.53 6.55 -8.19
CA VAL A 56 -3.42 5.41 -7.94
C VAL A 56 -4.84 5.85 -7.65
N THR A 57 -5.78 5.31 -8.42
CA THR A 57 -7.23 5.47 -8.19
C THR A 57 -7.83 4.23 -7.55
N THR A 58 -7.33 3.04 -7.89
CA THR A 58 -7.80 1.77 -7.35
C THR A 58 -6.70 0.71 -7.33
N CYS A 59 -6.81 -0.26 -6.44
CA CYS A 59 -5.94 -1.43 -6.40
C CYS A 59 -6.73 -2.71 -6.13
N CYS A 60 -6.16 -3.84 -6.53
CA CYS A 60 -6.67 -5.17 -6.26
C CYS A 60 -5.51 -6.10 -5.88
N VAL A 61 -5.59 -6.71 -4.70
CA VAL A 61 -4.67 -7.79 -4.31
C VAL A 61 -4.94 -9.02 -5.18
N LEU A 62 -3.93 -9.47 -5.93
CA LEU A 62 -4.02 -10.65 -6.78
C LEU A 62 -3.52 -11.90 -6.05
N ASP A 63 -2.39 -11.79 -5.36
CA ASP A 63 -1.85 -12.82 -4.49
C ASP A 63 -1.11 -12.20 -3.29
N TYR A 64 -0.33 -13.02 -2.57
CA TYR A 64 0.36 -12.56 -1.36
C TYR A 64 1.44 -11.49 -1.62
N ASN A 65 2.07 -11.51 -2.79
CA ASN A 65 3.18 -10.64 -3.19
C ASN A 65 2.81 -9.68 -4.32
N THR A 66 1.69 -9.90 -5.03
CA THR A 66 1.33 -9.12 -6.23
C THR A 66 0.02 -8.38 -6.09
N VAL A 67 -0.01 -7.16 -6.64
CA VAL A 67 -1.19 -6.30 -6.70
C VAL A 67 -1.36 -5.73 -8.11
N ALA A 68 -2.60 -5.61 -8.57
CA ALA A 68 -2.96 -4.82 -9.73
C ALA A 68 -3.30 -3.40 -9.30
N VAL A 69 -2.77 -2.42 -10.02
CA VAL A 69 -2.94 -0.99 -9.74
C VAL A 69 -3.52 -0.31 -10.97
N GLY A 70 -4.61 0.43 -10.78
CA GLY A 70 -5.18 1.33 -11.78
C GLY A 70 -4.84 2.77 -11.45
N ASP A 71 -4.47 3.56 -12.46
CA ASP A 71 -4.14 4.98 -12.30
C ASP A 71 -5.18 5.93 -12.93
N LYS A 72 -5.06 7.22 -12.62
CA LYS A 72 -5.97 8.26 -13.13
C LYS A 72 -5.87 8.55 -14.64
N PHE A 73 -4.82 8.06 -15.29
CA PHE A 73 -4.54 8.28 -16.71
C PHE A 73 -4.92 7.07 -17.58
N GLY A 74 -5.52 6.05 -16.98
CA GLY A 74 -6.00 4.86 -17.67
C GLY A 74 -4.95 3.76 -17.83
N SER A 75 -3.78 3.87 -17.20
CA SER A 75 -2.82 2.77 -17.18
C SER A 75 -3.15 1.76 -16.08
N ILE A 76 -2.82 0.51 -16.35
CA ILE A 76 -2.90 -0.61 -15.41
C ILE A 76 -1.49 -1.19 -15.25
N SER A 77 -1.10 -1.53 -14.03
CA SER A 77 0.21 -2.12 -13.75
C SER A 77 0.10 -3.21 -12.70
N ILE A 78 0.95 -4.22 -12.83
CA ILE A 78 1.12 -5.26 -11.82
C ILE A 78 2.40 -4.95 -11.05
N VAL A 79 2.28 -4.81 -9.73
CA VAL A 79 3.39 -4.51 -8.83
C VAL A 79 3.62 -5.71 -7.93
N SER A 80 4.88 -6.13 -7.80
CA SER A 80 5.33 -7.21 -6.93
C SER A 80 6.48 -6.73 -6.06
N PHE A 81 6.63 -7.33 -4.88
CA PHE A 81 7.71 -7.06 -3.93
C PHE A 81 8.37 -8.35 -3.41
#